data_AF-A0A946LUR3-F1
#
_entry.id   AF-A0A946LUR3-F1
#
_cell.length_a   1.000
_cell.length_b   1.000
_cell.length_c   1.000
_cell.angle_alpha   90.00
_cell.angle_beta   90.00
_cell.angle_gamma   90.00
#
_symmetry.space_group_name_H-M   'P 1'
#
loop_
_entity.id
_entity.type
_entity.pdbx_description
1 polymer ?
#
loop_
_entity_poly.entity_id
_entity_poly.type
_entity_poly.pdbx_seq_one_letter_code
_entity_poly.pdbx_strand_id
1 'polypeptide(L)' 'MITDNITFDKLLSDIDLQIEVLNAIAADNPILNEQLRLLLESREMLVLQELEMHRLEELVDPDDISEHTNIIDQHSDDA' A
#
# COMPACT_ATOMS: atom_id res chain seq x y z
N MET A 1 14.11 -4.61 -4.64
CA MET A 1 12.77 -4.93 -4.11
C MET A 1 12.76 -5.93 -2.94
N ILE A 2 13.86 -6.57 -2.53
CA ILE A 2 13.87 -7.39 -1.30
C ILE A 2 13.71 -6.52 -0.04
N THR A 3 14.31 -5.32 -0.03
CA THR A 3 14.28 -4.40 1.11
C THR A 3 12.91 -3.77 1.36
N ASP A 4 12.12 -3.57 0.31
CA ASP A 4 10.77 -2.97 0.39
C ASP A 4 9.78 -3.96 1.02
N ASN A 5 9.82 -5.24 0.60
CA ASN A 5 9.06 -6.33 1.24
C ASN A 5 9.38 -6.47 2.73
N ILE A 6 10.66 -6.41 3.13
CA ILE A 6 11.05 -6.48 4.55
C ILE A 6 10.46 -5.30 5.35
N THR A 7 10.32 -4.14 4.73
CA THR A 7 9.77 -2.95 5.38
C THR A 7 8.25 -3.05 5.55
N PHE A 8 7.55 -3.57 4.54
CA PHE A 8 6.11 -3.81 4.59
C PHE A 8 5.73 -4.90 5.61
N ASP A 9 6.45 -6.02 5.61
CA ASP A 9 6.24 -7.11 6.58
C ASP A 9 6.42 -6.64 8.03
N LYS A 10 7.45 -5.80 8.27
CA LYS A 10 7.69 -5.21 9.58
C LYS A 10 6.56 -4.28 10.00
N LEU A 11 6.08 -3.43 9.08
CA LEU A 11 4.96 -2.53 9.35
C LEU A 11 3.70 -3.33 9.74
N LEU A 12 3.38 -4.41 9.02
CA LEU A 12 2.25 -5.27 9.37
C LEU A 12 2.42 -5.92 10.74
N SER A 13 3.63 -6.41 11.07
CA SER A 13 3.93 -6.99 12.38
C SER A 13 3.77 -5.96 13.51
N ASP A 14 4.20 -4.72 13.31
CA ASP A 14 4.06 -3.65 14.30
C ASP A 14 2.58 -3.26 14.51
N ILE A 15 1.77 -3.27 13.44
CA ILE A 15 0.32 -3.07 13.50
C ILE A 15 -0.36 -4.21 14.26
N ASP A 16 0.02 -5.46 13.99
CA ASP A 16 -0.53 -6.64 14.68
C ASP A 16 -0.27 -6.58 16.19
N LEU A 17 0.94 -6.16 16.59
CA LEU A 17 1.27 -5.95 18.00
C LEU A 17 0.41 -4.83 18.64
N GLN A 18 0.19 -3.72 17.92
CA GLN A 18 -0.67 -2.64 18.42
C GLN A 18 -2.13 -3.07 18.56
N ILE A 19 -2.64 -3.89 17.65
CA ILE A 19 -3.98 -4.49 17.73
C ILE A 19 -4.08 -5.38 18.99
N GLU A 20 -3.08 -6.22 19.26
CA GLU A 20 -3.06 -7.07 20.46
C GLU A 20 -3.08 -6.23 21.74
N VAL A 21 -2.23 -5.20 21.81
CA VAL A 21 -2.18 -4.28 22.95
C VAL A 21 -3.51 -3.59 23.15
N LEU A 22 -4.10 -3.02 22.09
CA LEU A 22 -5.39 -2.33 22.17
C LEU A 22 -6.52 -3.27 22.62
N ASN A 23 -6.59 -4.49 22.09
CA ASN A 23 -7.55 -5.49 22.55
C ASN A 23 -7.41 -5.79 24.05
N ALA A 24 -6.19 -5.83 24.57
CA ALA A 24 -5.93 -6.11 25.98
C ALA A 24 -6.32 -4.94 26.91
N ILE A 25 -6.25 -3.69 26.45
CA ILE A 25 -6.42 -2.50 27.29
C ILE A 25 -7.71 -1.71 27.04
N ALA A 26 -8.40 -1.92 25.91
CA ALA A 26 -9.51 -1.07 25.50
C ALA A 26 -10.70 -1.16 26.44
N ALA A 27 -11.10 -2.36 26.88
CA ALA A 27 -12.29 -2.59 27.70
C ALA A 27 -13.49 -1.75 27.18
N ASP A 28 -14.15 -0.96 28.03
CA ASP A 28 -15.25 -0.07 27.65
C ASP A 28 -14.78 1.35 27.25
N ASN A 29 -13.47 1.58 27.07
CA ASN A 29 -12.95 2.89 26.68
C ASN A 29 -13.31 3.17 25.21
N PRO A 30 -14.16 4.18 24.92
CA PRO A 30 -14.64 4.40 23.56
C PRO A 30 -13.55 4.88 22.61
N ILE A 31 -12.53 5.59 23.11
CA ILE A 31 -11.43 6.09 22.27
C ILE A 31 -10.54 4.93 21.83
N LEU A 32 -10.17 4.04 22.76
CA LEU A 32 -9.31 2.89 22.46
C LEU A 32 -10.02 1.88 21.53
N ASN A 33 -11.32 1.69 21.70
CA ASN A 33 -12.11 0.86 20.79
C ASN A 33 -12.20 1.46 19.38
N GLU A 34 -12.35 2.77 19.26
CA GLU A 34 -12.35 3.43 17.96
C GLU A 34 -10.97 3.37 17.30
N GLN A 35 -9.89 3.55 18.07
CA GLN A 35 -8.52 3.36 17.58
C GLN A 35 -8.28 1.93 17.09
N LEU A 36 -8.78 0.93 17.82
CA LEU A 36 -8.72 -0.47 17.41
C LEU A 36 -9.46 -0.70 16.08
N ARG A 37 -10.67 -0.15 15.93
CA ARG A 37 -11.45 -0.24 14.70
C ARG A 37 -10.69 0.35 13.51
N LEU A 38 -10.19 1.58 13.67
CA LEU A 38 -9.43 2.27 12.61
C LEU A 38 -8.14 1.52 12.24
N LEU A 39 -7.46 0.94 13.22
CA LEU A 39 -6.22 0.21 13.00
C LEU A 39 -6.47 -1.11 12.23
N LEU A 40 -7.55 -1.82 12.55
CA LEU A 40 -7.99 -3.01 11.82
C LEU A 40 -8.32 -2.67 10.35
N GLU A 41 -9.09 -1.60 10.12
CA GLU A 41 -9.43 -1.12 8.77
C GLU A 41 -8.19 -0.70 7.98
N SER A 42 -7.27 0.04 8.62
CA SER A 42 -6.02 0.47 7.98
C SER A 42 -5.14 -0.72 7.60
N ARG A 43 -5.09 -1.76 8.43
CA ARG A 43 -4.32 -2.97 8.15
C ARG A 43 -4.84 -3.69 6.91
N GLU A 44 -6.15 -3.85 6.79
CA GLU A 44 -6.78 -4.48 5.63
C GLU A 44 -6.50 -3.68 4.35
N MET A 45 -6.64 -2.35 4.42
CA MET A 45 -6.35 -1.47 3.28
C MET A 45 -4.90 -1.60 2.80
N LEU A 46 -3.93 -1.65 3.72
CA LEU A 46 -2.52 -1.80 3.37
C LEU A 46 -2.24 -3.11 2.62
N VAL A 47 -2.84 -4.23 3.05
CA VAL A 47 -2.69 -5.53 2.37
C VAL A 47 -3.30 -5.48 0.97
N LEU A 48 -4.47 -4.86 0.81
CA LEU A 48 -5.10 -4.70 -0.50
C LEU A 48 -4.25 -3.83 -1.44
N GLN A 49 -3.67 -2.74 -0.92
CA GLN A 49 -2.79 -1.86 -1.69
C GLN A 49 -1.53 -2.59 -2.16
N GLU A 50 -0.92 -3.40 -1.28
CA GLU A 50 0.27 -4.18 -1.64
C GLU A 50 -0.01 -5.16 -2.79
N LEU A 51 -1.15 -5.85 -2.74
CA LEU A 51 -1.56 -6.77 -3.80
C LEU A 51 -1.84 -6.03 -5.11
N GLU A 52 -2.48 -4.86 -5.05
CA GLU A 52 -2.74 -4.05 -6.24
C GLU A 52 -1.45 -3.50 -6.86
N MET A 53 -0.48 -3.08 -6.04
CA MET A 53 0.83 -2.64 -6.54
C MET A 53 1.55 -3.76 -7.29
N HIS A 54 1.58 -4.98 -6.74
CA HIS A 54 2.14 -6.14 -7.45
C HIS A 54 1.41 -6.42 -8.77
N ARG A 55 0.07 -6.32 -8.78
CA ARG A 55 -0.72 -6.48 -10.02
C ARG A 55 -0.39 -5.40 -11.06
N LEU A 56 -0.18 -4.16 -10.62
CA LEU A 56 0.18 -3.05 -11.51
C LEU A 56 1.61 -3.20 -12.03
N GLU A 57 2.55 -3.67 -11.22
CA GLU A 57 3.92 -3.98 -11.66
C GLU A 57 3.93 -5.03 -12.76
N GLU A 58 3.09 -6.06 -12.67
CA GLU A 58 2.96 -7.07 -13.74
C GLU A 58 2.39 -6.51 -15.04
N LEU A 59 1.56 -5.46 -14.97
CA LEU A 59 0.96 -4.82 -16.15
C LEU A 59 1.88 -3.80 -16.81
N VAL A 60 2.87 -3.28 -16.09
CA VAL A 60 3.85 -2.33 -16.60
C VAL A 60 5.01 -3.13 -17.20
N ASP A 61 4.89 -3.54 -18.46
CA ASP A 61 6.03 -4.09 -19.21
C ASP A 61 7.01 -2.94 -19.49
N PRO A 62 8.25 -2.97 -18.95
CA PRO A 62 9.24 -1.93 -19.17
C PRO A 62 9.58 -1.72 -20.65
N ASP A 63 9.33 -2.70 -21.52
CA ASP A 63 9.56 -2.59 -22.96
C ASP A 63 8.39 -1.89 -23.71
N ASP A 64 7.17 -1.84 -23.17
CA ASP A 64 5.99 -1.15 -23.76
C ASP A 64 5.90 0.34 -23.38
N ILE A 65 6.60 0.78 -22.32
CA ILE A 65 6.58 2.18 -21.89
C ILE A 65 7.16 3.10 -22.98
N SER A 66 8.14 2.62 -23.74
CA SER A 66 8.78 3.39 -24.83
C SER A 66 7.83 3.68 -25.99
N GLU A 67 6.84 2.84 -26.28
CA GLU A 67 5.85 3.12 -27.34
C GLU A 67 4.86 4.21 -26.92
N HIS A 68 4.49 4.26 -25.64
CA HIS A 68 3.52 5.22 -25.13
C HIS A 68 4.09 6.62 -24.84
N THR A 69 5.41 6.76 -24.66
CA THR A 69 6.07 8.09 -24.49
C THR A 69 6.35 8.82 -25.81
N ASN A 70 6.40 8.12 -26.94
CA ASN A 70 6.69 8.71 -28.25
C ASN A 70 5.53 9.54 -28.85
N ILE A 71 4.35 9.51 -28.22
CA ILE A 71 3.16 10.24 -28.69
C ILE A 71 3.28 11.75 -28.43
N ILE A 72 4.04 12.18 -27.42
CA ILE A 72 4.16 13.61 -27.06
C ILE A 72 5.19 14.32 -27.93
N ASP A 73 6.24 13.64 -28.39
CA ASP A 73 7.32 14.27 -29.18
C ASP A 73 6.95 14.48 -30.67
N GLN A 74 5.92 13.82 -31.21
CA GLN A 74 5.57 13.95 -32.64
C GLN A 74 4.73 15.19 -32.99
N HIS A 75 4.24 15.96 -32.01
CA HIS A 75 3.36 17.11 -32.28
C HIS A 75 4.03 18.49 -32.21
N SER A 76 5.35 18.57 -32.10
CA SER A 76 6.06 19.85 -31.96
C SER A 76 6.70 20.40 -33.24
N ASP A 77 6.55 19.74 -34.39
CA ASP A 77 7.33 20.06 -35.62
C ASP A 77 6.48 20.30 -36.90
N ASP A 78 5.27 20.84 -36.78
CA ASP A 78 4.55 21.43 -37.93
C ASP A 78 4.47 22.97 -37.77
N ALA A 79 5.48 23.65 -38.30
CA ALA A 79 5.57 25.11 -38.46
C ALA A 79 5.39 25.53 -39.93
#